data_AF-K2NSW0-F1
#
_entry.id   AF-K2NSW0-F1
#
_cell.length_a   1.000
_cell.length_b   1.000
_cell.length_c   1.000
_cell.angle_alpha   90.00
_cell.angle_beta   90.00
_cell.angle_gamma   90.00
#
_symmetry.space_group_name_H-M   'P 1'
#
loop_
_entity.id
_entity.type
_entity.pdbx_description
1 polymer ?
#
loop_
_entity_poly.entity_id
_entity_poly.type
_entity_poly.pdbx_seq_one_letter_code
_entity_poly.pdbx_strand_id
1 'polypeptide(L)' 'MIYEVMQIRKNRKSKNDEIRKYQFDSKERADNFAKASQYPTQVYKLEKVTEGE' A
#
# COMPACT_ATOMS: atom_id res chain seq x y z
N MET A 1 -9.04 -10.21 7.19
CA MET A 1 -7.64 -9.74 7.21
C MET A 1 -7.50 -8.72 6.10
N ILE A 2 -6.87 -7.57 6.34
CA ILE A 2 -6.74 -6.52 5.33
C ILE A 2 -5.26 -6.39 4.97
N TYR A 3 -4.95 -6.24 3.69
CA TYR A 3 -3.59 -5.98 3.23
C TYR A 3 -3.54 -4.56 2.69
N GLU A 4 -2.63 -3.72 3.21
CA GLU A 4 -2.42 -2.36 2.73
C GLU A 4 -1.18 -2.32 1.85
N VAL A 5 -1.29 -1.76 0.65
CA VAL A 5 -0.15 -1.44 -0.21
C VAL A 5 0.07 0.06 -0.19
N MET A 6 1.23 0.49 0.28
CA MET A 6 1.70 1.87 0.16
C MET A 6 2.51 2.00 -1.12
N GLN A 7 2.15 2.95 -1.98
CA GLN A 7 2.86 3.32 -3.19
C GLN A 7 3.46 4.71 -3.03
N ILE A 8 4.78 4.83 -3.20
CA ILE A 8 5.52 6.10 -3.07
C ILE A 8 5.84 6.62 -4.47
N ARG A 9 5.23 7.74 -4.84
CA ARG A 9 5.50 8.45 -6.09
C ARG A 9 6.39 9.64 -5.81
N LYS A 10 7.67 9.51 -6.16
CA LYS A 10 8.60 10.63 -6.09
C LYS A 10 8.22 11.69 -7.10
N ASN A 11 7.87 12.88 -6.61
CA ASN A 11 7.59 13.99 -7.49
C ASN A 11 8.92 14.64 -7.90
N ARG A 12 9.31 14.54 -9.17
CA ARG A 12 10.57 15.16 -9.64
C ARG A 12 10.56 16.68 -9.58
N LYS A 13 9.38 17.31 -9.48
CA LYS A 13 9.21 18.78 -9.48
C LYS A 13 8.95 19.37 -8.08
N SER A 14 8.77 18.54 -7.05
CA SER A 14 8.46 19.00 -5.69
C SER A 14 9.18 18.14 -4.66
N LYS A 15 9.57 18.72 -3.52
CA LYS A 15 10.19 17.97 -2.41
C LYS A 15 9.19 17.04 -1.67
N ASN A 16 7.92 17.07 -2.06
CA ASN A 16 6.88 16.23 -1.47
C ASN A 16 6.69 14.96 -2.30
N ASP A 17 6.98 13.82 -1.67
CA ASP A 17 6.61 12.50 -2.18
C ASP A 17 5.10 12.30 -2.03
N GLU A 18 4.44 11.82 -3.08
CA GLU A 18 3.02 11.44 -3.01
C GLU A 18 2.93 10.00 -2.54
N ILE A 19 2.25 9.78 -1.41
CA ILE A 19 2.01 8.44 -0.85
C ILE A 19 0.56 8.06 -1.13
N ARG A 20 0.34 6.98 -1.86
CA ARG A 20 -0.99 6.38 -2.08
C ARG A 20 -1.12 5.09 -1.31
N LYS A 21 -2.27 4.88 -0.68
CA LYS A 21 -2.59 3.67 0.09
C LYS A 21 -3.73 2.93 -0.59
N TYR A 22 -3.58 1.62 -0.73
CA TYR A 22 -4.59 0.74 -1.32
C TYR A 22 -4.85 -0.42 -0.37
N GLN A 23 -6.10 -0.76 -0.13
CA GLN A 23 -6.47 -1.87 0.73
C GLN A 23 -7.03 -3.03 -0.09
N PHE A 24 -6.61 -4.24 0.26
CA PHE A 24 -7.01 -5.48 -0.39
C PHE A 24 -7.48 -6.48 0.66
N ASP A 25 -8.45 -7.29 0.26
CA ASP A 25 -9.02 -8.37 1.06
C ASP A 25 -8.13 -9.61 1.12
N SER A 26 -7.14 -9.73 0.24
CA SER A 26 -6.24 -10.88 0.16
C SER A 26 -4.79 -10.50 -0.14
N LYS A 27 -3.86 -11.33 0.37
CA LYS A 27 -2.42 -11.18 0.16
C LYS A 27 -2.06 -11.23 -1.33
N GLU A 28 -2.68 -12.15 -2.06
CA GLU A 28 -2.41 -12.37 -3.48
C GLU A 28 -2.74 -11.12 -4.30
N ARG A 29 -3.87 -10.46 -4.03
CA ARG A 29 -4.26 -9.23 -4.73
C ARG A 29 -3.31 -8.08 -4.40
N ALA A 30 -2.90 -7.95 -3.14
CA ALA A 30 -1.93 -6.93 -2.71
C ALA A 30 -0.55 -7.15 -3.34
N ASP A 31 -0.06 -8.39 -3.37
CA ASP A 31 1.22 -8.75 -3.98
C ASP A 31 1.19 -8.56 -5.50
N ASN A 32 0.10 -8.95 -6.17
CA ASN A 32 -0.06 -8.73 -7.60
C ASN A 32 -0.10 -7.24 -7.95
N PHE A 33 -0.77 -6.43 -7.13
CA PHE A 33 -0.75 -4.97 -7.31
C PHE A 33 0.65 -4.38 -7.12
N ALA A 34 1.37 -4.80 -6.07
CA ALA A 34 2.73 -4.33 -5.81
C ALA A 34 3.69 -4.73 -6.93
N LYS A 35 3.58 -5.96 -7.45
CA LYS A 35 4.39 -6.44 -8.60
C LYS A 35 4.09 -5.70 -9.90
N ALA A 36 2.82 -5.33 -10.13
CA ALA A 36 2.41 -4.59 -11.31
C ALA A 36 2.71 -3.07 -11.22
N SER A 37 3.07 -2.58 -10.03
CA SER A 37 3.33 -1.15 -9.81
C SER A 37 4.65 -0.71 -10.46
N GLN A 38 4.58 0.37 -11.24
CA GLN A 38 5.77 1.05 -11.77
C GLN A 38 6.50 1.92 -10.73
N TYR A 39 5.88 2.12 -9.57
CA TYR A 39 6.40 2.94 -8.49
C TYR A 39 6.80 2.07 -7.30
N PRO A 40 7.80 2.48 -6.49
CA PRO A 40 8.14 1.79 -5.26
C PRO A 40 6.91 1.54 -4.38
N THR A 41 6.67 0.27 -4.06
CA THR A 41 5.52 -0.17 -3.26
C THR A 41 5.95 -1.06 -2.10
N GLN A 42 5.24 -0.95 -0.98
CA GLN A 42 5.40 -1.82 0.19
C GLN A 42 4.06 -2.38 0.63
N VAL A 43 4.01 -3.70 0.84
CA VAL A 43 2.81 -4.43 1.27
C VAL A 43 2.87 -4.66 2.78
N TYR A 44 1.81 -4.26 3.48
CA TYR A 44 1.62 -4.44 4.91
C TYR A 44 0.43 -5.36 5.15
N LYS A 45 0.56 -6.25 6.12
CA LYS A 45 -0.54 -7.07 6.63
C LYS A 45 -1.17 -6.33 7.80
N LEU A 46 -2.39 -5.83 7.63
CA LEU A 46 -3.18 -5.27 8.71
C LEU A 46 -4.02 -6.40 9.31
N GLU A 47 -3.62 -6.82 10.50
CA GLU A 47 -4.55 -7.55 11.35
C GLU A 47 -5.68 -6.60 11.67
N LYS A 48 -6.92 -7.04 11.44
CA LYS A 48 -8.10 -6.19 11.61
C LYS A 48 -8.15 -5.87 13.09
N VAL A 49 -7.60 -4.72 13.49
CA VAL A 49 -7.77 -4.20 14.83
C VAL A 49 -9.26 -3.91 14.91
N THR A 50 -10.01 -4.79 15.57
CA THR A 50 -11.29 -4.39 16.12
C THR A 50 -10.95 -3.25 17.06
N GLU A 51 -11.21 -2.00 16.63
CA GLU A 51 -11.29 -0.85 17.53
C GLU A 51 -12.20 -1.28 18.68
N GLY A 52 -11.58 -1.48 19.83
CA GLY A 52 -12.13 -2.22 20.95
C GLY A 52 -11.14 -2.21 22.10
N GLU A 53 -10.65 -1.03 22.44
CA GLU A 53 -10.35 -0.56 23.80
C GLU A 53 -10.35 0.97 23.82
#